data_AF-A0A413FDZ7-F1
#
_entry.id   AF-A0A413FDZ7-F1
#
_cell.length_a   1.000
_cell.length_b   1.000
_cell.length_c   1.000
_cell.angle_alpha   90.00
_cell.angle_beta   90.00
_cell.angle_gamma   90.00
#
_symmetry.space_group_name_H-M   'P 1'
#
loop_
_entity.id
_entity.type
_entity.pdbx_description
1 polymer ?
#
loop_
_entity_poly.entity_id
_entity_poly.type
_entity_poly.pdbx_seq_one_letter_code
_entity_poly.pdbx_strand_id
1 'polypeptide(L)'
;MNYWMGVATLTGIYMIAILGVSILTGFTGLFSMGHAGFMAIGAYTSALITKTFHVPILVGVFCGMLTALVIGLIIGYPTLKLKGDYFVIATLGIGEVTKLIIENMPNLTGGARGLTDVPKGATFPVVLCFLVVIVWGLRNFLRSKHGRNCIAVREEELATASIGANVANYKMLAMGISCALCGISGALLAHYMHYLNPTMFNMVKSDELVMTVILGGCGSLTGTIVASMILVPLPEILRFGSVQEWRMVFYGLLVVLVIIFKPSGLMGTKEFSIQGMRDLGDKAKKKWKER
;
A
#
# COMPACT_ATOMS: atom_id res chain seq x y z
N MET A 1 20.96 13.79 -12.27
CA MET A 1 19.48 13.83 -12.33
C MET A 1 18.79 12.47 -12.13
N ASN A 2 19.42 11.33 -12.48
CA ASN A 2 18.75 10.02 -12.51
C ASN A 2 18.46 9.38 -11.14
N TYR A 3 19.30 9.60 -10.12
CA TYR A 3 19.11 8.96 -8.81
C TYR A 3 17.81 9.38 -8.15
N TRP A 4 17.59 10.70 -7.99
CA TRP A 4 16.37 11.25 -7.39
C TRP A 4 15.10 10.89 -8.14
N MET A 5 15.16 10.77 -9.47
CA MET A 5 14.05 10.26 -10.27
C MET A 5 13.76 8.78 -9.97
N GLY A 6 14.80 7.98 -9.75
CA GLY A 6 14.66 6.59 -9.32
C GLY A 6 14.04 6.46 -7.93
N VAL A 7 14.49 7.27 -6.97
CA VAL A 7 13.89 7.33 -5.63
C VAL A 7 12.42 7.75 -5.70
N ALA A 8 12.10 8.75 -6.51
CA ALA A 8 10.73 9.21 -6.71
C ALA A 8 9.84 8.14 -7.37
N THR A 9 10.38 7.38 -8.32
CA THR A 9 9.67 6.26 -8.97
C THR A 9 9.38 5.15 -7.96
N LEU A 10 10.39 4.73 -7.20
CA LEU A 10 10.24 3.72 -6.15
C LEU A 10 9.24 4.16 -5.07
N THR A 11 9.30 5.44 -4.69
CA THR A 11 8.34 6.06 -3.76
C THR A 11 6.92 5.99 -4.30
N GLY A 12 6.71 6.33 -5.58
CA GLY A 12 5.40 6.22 -6.21
C GLY A 12 4.86 4.78 -6.25
N ILE A 13 5.73 3.80 -6.54
CA ILE A 13 5.36 2.38 -6.58
C ILE A 13 4.93 1.90 -5.18
N TYR A 14 5.71 2.15 -4.15
CA TYR A 14 5.33 1.77 -2.79
C TYR A 14 4.14 2.57 -2.27
N MET A 15 3.99 3.84 -2.65
CA MET A 15 2.81 4.64 -2.31
C MET A 15 1.51 3.97 -2.80
N ILE A 16 1.51 3.35 -3.99
CA ILE A 16 0.35 2.59 -4.48
C ILE A 16 -0.01 1.44 -3.52
N ALA A 17 0.98 0.68 -3.05
CA ALA A 17 0.74 -0.40 -2.08
C ALA A 17 0.24 0.15 -0.73
N ILE A 18 0.86 1.24 -0.24
CA ILE A 18 0.48 1.88 1.03
C ILE A 18 -0.96 2.41 0.95
N LEU A 19 -1.38 2.96 -0.19
CA LEU A 19 -2.77 3.37 -0.43
C LEU A 19 -3.74 2.18 -0.47
N GLY A 20 -3.30 1.02 -0.97
CA GLY A 20 -4.07 -0.23 -0.86
C GLY A 20 -4.25 -0.66 0.59
N VAL A 21 -3.14 -0.73 1.33
CA VAL A 21 -3.12 -1.07 2.75
C VAL A 21 -3.99 -0.11 3.55
N SER A 22 -4.01 1.19 3.22
CA SER A 22 -4.81 2.18 3.95
C SER A 22 -6.31 1.97 3.84
N ILE A 23 -6.81 1.40 2.75
CA ILE A 23 -8.22 1.01 2.64
C ILE A 23 -8.57 -0.09 3.64
N LEU A 24 -7.70 -1.11 3.76
CA LEU A 24 -7.95 -2.25 4.65
C LEU A 24 -7.71 -1.89 6.13
N THR A 25 -6.52 -1.38 6.45
CA THR A 25 -6.13 -1.10 7.84
C THR A 25 -6.71 0.24 8.31
N GLY A 26 -6.60 1.28 7.50
CA GLY A 26 -6.98 2.64 7.85
C GLY A 26 -8.50 2.87 7.83
N PHE A 27 -9.20 2.45 6.78
CA PHE A 27 -10.63 2.75 6.59
C PHE A 27 -11.58 1.64 7.05
N THR A 28 -11.20 0.36 6.99
CA THR A 28 -12.02 -0.74 7.53
C THR A 28 -11.60 -1.25 8.92
N GLY A 29 -10.43 -0.87 9.43
CA GLY A 29 -9.96 -1.29 10.76
C GLY A 29 -9.39 -2.70 10.83
N LEU A 30 -9.11 -3.33 9.69
CA LEU A 30 -8.56 -4.68 9.62
C LEU A 30 -7.03 -4.61 9.48
N PHE A 31 -6.32 -4.92 10.56
CA PHE A 31 -4.86 -4.99 10.52
C PHE A 31 -4.39 -6.26 9.81
N SER A 32 -3.57 -6.12 8.76
CA SER A 32 -3.02 -7.27 8.04
C SER A 32 -1.53 -7.07 7.70
N MET A 33 -0.73 -8.08 8.03
CA MET A 33 0.71 -8.14 7.76
C MET A 33 1.06 -9.02 6.53
N GLY A 34 0.07 -9.31 5.67
CA GLY A 34 0.25 -10.17 4.49
C GLY A 34 0.49 -9.44 3.16
N HIS A 35 0.47 -8.10 3.13
CA HIS A 35 0.44 -7.31 1.90
C HIS A 35 1.66 -7.52 0.98
N ALA A 36 2.84 -7.81 1.52
CA ALA A 36 4.02 -8.14 0.74
C ALA A 36 3.82 -9.42 -0.10
N GLY A 37 3.05 -10.40 0.38
CA GLY A 37 2.72 -11.60 -0.38
C GLY A 37 1.85 -11.30 -1.60
N PHE A 38 0.81 -10.48 -1.46
CA PHE A 38 -0.01 -10.04 -2.59
C PHE A 38 0.76 -9.19 -3.58
N MET A 39 1.70 -8.38 -3.08
CA MET A 39 2.65 -7.65 -3.91
C MET A 39 3.56 -8.62 -4.69
N ALA A 40 4.05 -9.69 -4.07
CA ALA A 40 4.83 -10.73 -4.73
C ALA A 40 4.04 -11.41 -5.85
N ILE A 41 2.79 -11.80 -5.58
CA ILE A 41 1.89 -12.41 -6.57
C ILE A 41 1.77 -11.50 -7.80
N GLY A 42 1.45 -10.22 -7.63
CA GLY A 42 1.33 -9.28 -8.74
C GLY A 42 2.65 -9.05 -9.49
N ALA A 43 3.77 -9.03 -8.77
CA ALA A 43 5.10 -8.86 -9.36
C ALA A 43 5.49 -10.04 -10.26
N TYR A 44 5.40 -11.26 -9.74
CA TYR A 44 5.78 -12.46 -10.47
C TYR A 44 4.83 -12.77 -11.62
N THR A 45 3.52 -12.59 -11.45
CA THR A 45 2.54 -12.81 -12.53
C THR A 45 2.76 -11.85 -13.69
N SER A 46 2.93 -10.54 -13.43
CA SER A 46 3.22 -9.55 -14.46
C SER A 46 4.54 -9.85 -15.17
N ALA A 47 5.59 -10.18 -14.40
CA ALA A 47 6.90 -10.50 -14.96
C ALA A 47 6.88 -11.76 -15.83
N LEU A 48 6.19 -12.82 -15.41
CA LEU A 48 6.10 -14.07 -16.17
C LEU A 48 5.31 -13.90 -17.46
N ILE A 49 4.18 -13.20 -17.40
CA ILE A 49 3.32 -12.99 -18.58
C ILE A 49 4.05 -12.14 -19.63
N THR A 50 4.66 -11.04 -19.21
CA THR A 50 5.40 -10.16 -20.12
C THR A 50 6.66 -10.82 -20.67
N LYS A 51 7.39 -11.61 -19.87
CA LYS A 51 8.57 -12.35 -20.31
C LYS A 51 8.24 -13.49 -21.28
N THR A 52 7.14 -14.22 -21.04
CA THR A 52 6.79 -15.40 -21.86
C THR A 52 6.06 -15.00 -23.14
N PHE A 53 5.02 -14.17 -23.01
CA PHE A 53 4.14 -13.83 -24.13
C PHE A 53 4.54 -12.53 -24.85
N HIS A 54 5.57 -11.82 -24.36
CA HIS A 54 6.05 -10.56 -24.96
C HIS A 54 4.93 -9.51 -25.11
N VAL A 55 3.91 -9.58 -24.25
CA VAL A 55 2.77 -8.65 -24.26
C VAL A 55 3.15 -7.28 -23.72
N PRO A 56 2.40 -6.22 -24.07
CA PRO A 56 2.61 -4.89 -23.50
C PRO A 56 2.55 -4.91 -21.97
N ILE A 57 3.40 -4.10 -21.34
CA ILE A 57 3.55 -4.06 -19.87
C ILE A 57 2.24 -3.72 -19.17
N LEU A 58 1.42 -2.87 -19.79
CA LEU A 58 0.11 -2.52 -19.25
C LEU A 58 -0.77 -3.77 -19.05
N VAL A 59 -0.74 -4.71 -20.00
CA VAL A 59 -1.47 -5.98 -19.91
C VAL A 59 -0.90 -6.82 -18.76
N GLY A 60 0.43 -6.88 -18.64
CA GLY A 60 1.10 -7.54 -17.51
C GLY A 60 0.65 -6.99 -16.14
N VAL A 61 0.62 -5.66 -16.00
CA VAL A 61 0.20 -4.99 -14.76
C VAL A 61 -1.25 -5.28 -14.44
N PHE A 62 -2.16 -5.25 -15.43
CA PHE A 62 -3.56 -5.59 -15.22
C PHE A 62 -3.76 -7.07 -14.88
N CYS A 63 -3.03 -7.98 -15.52
CA CYS A 63 -3.03 -9.38 -15.15
C CYS A 63 -2.55 -9.57 -13.71
N GLY A 64 -1.47 -8.91 -13.30
CA GLY A 64 -0.95 -8.98 -11.93
C GLY A 64 -1.92 -8.43 -10.89
N MET A 65 -2.59 -7.32 -11.20
CA MET A 65 -3.68 -6.77 -10.40
C MET A 65 -4.83 -7.77 -10.24
N LEU A 66 -5.28 -8.38 -11.33
CA LEU A 66 -6.39 -9.34 -11.32
C LEU A 66 -6.03 -10.62 -10.56
N THR A 67 -4.82 -11.15 -10.73
CA THR A 67 -4.39 -12.34 -9.99
C THR A 67 -4.29 -12.07 -8.49
N ALA A 68 -3.74 -10.91 -8.11
CA ALA A 68 -3.66 -10.52 -6.70
C ALA A 68 -5.06 -10.28 -6.10
N LEU A 69 -5.98 -9.66 -6.86
CA LEU A 69 -7.38 -9.50 -6.48
C LEU A 69 -8.04 -10.87 -6.24
N VAL A 70 -7.96 -11.78 -7.20
CA VAL A 70 -8.63 -13.08 -7.13
C VAL A 70 -8.08 -13.91 -5.96
N ILE A 71 -6.76 -14.01 -5.83
CA ILE A 71 -6.13 -14.72 -4.71
C ILE A 71 -6.47 -14.03 -3.38
N GLY A 72 -6.44 -12.70 -3.34
CA GLY A 72 -6.84 -11.90 -2.18
C GLY A 72 -8.27 -12.14 -1.73
N LEU A 73 -9.22 -12.31 -2.66
CA LEU A 73 -10.61 -12.63 -2.34
C LEU A 73 -10.76 -14.09 -1.87
N ILE A 74 -10.09 -15.04 -2.54
CA ILE A 74 -10.09 -16.46 -2.16
C ILE A 74 -9.58 -16.62 -0.72
N ILE A 75 -8.49 -15.93 -0.39
CA ILE A 75 -7.88 -15.95 0.93
C ILE A 75 -8.65 -15.09 1.93
N GLY A 76 -9.22 -13.97 1.49
CA GLY A 76 -10.05 -13.09 2.29
C GLY A 76 -11.26 -13.80 2.89
N TYR A 77 -11.92 -14.66 2.11
CA TYR A 77 -13.14 -15.35 2.55
C TYR A 77 -12.96 -16.19 3.85
N PRO A 78 -11.95 -17.07 3.97
CA PRO A 78 -11.70 -17.78 5.22
C PRO A 78 -11.05 -16.90 6.30
N THR A 79 -10.15 -15.99 5.94
CA THR A 79 -9.41 -15.19 6.93
C THR A 79 -10.28 -14.17 7.64
N LEU A 80 -11.24 -13.55 6.95
CA LEU A 80 -12.15 -12.55 7.56
C LEU A 80 -13.11 -13.13 8.61
N LYS A 81 -13.17 -14.45 8.77
CA LYS A 81 -13.89 -15.10 9.88
C LYS A 81 -13.12 -14.99 11.20
N LEU A 82 -11.82 -14.71 11.15
CA LEU A 82 -10.97 -14.51 12.31
C LEU A 82 -11.13 -13.10 12.87
N LYS A 83 -10.98 -12.94 14.19
CA LYS A 83 -11.14 -11.65 14.88
C LYS A 83 -9.82 -11.20 15.50
N GLY A 84 -9.57 -9.89 15.46
CA GLY A 84 -8.41 -9.26 16.10
C GLY A 84 -7.08 -9.84 15.63
N ASP A 85 -6.22 -10.18 16.58
CA ASP A 85 -4.84 -10.61 16.31
C ASP A 85 -4.74 -11.93 15.53
N TYR A 86 -5.77 -12.79 15.60
CA TYR A 86 -5.81 -14.01 14.80
C TYR A 86 -5.82 -13.72 13.29
N PHE A 87 -6.49 -12.64 12.86
CA PHE A 87 -6.48 -12.22 11.47
C PHE A 87 -5.09 -11.73 11.05
N VAL A 88 -4.39 -11.01 11.93
CA VAL A 88 -3.03 -10.53 11.69
C VAL A 88 -2.07 -11.72 11.48
N ILE A 89 -2.08 -12.69 12.41
CA ILE A 89 -1.21 -13.88 12.36
C ILE A 89 -1.51 -14.73 11.11
N ALA A 90 -2.78 -14.93 10.77
CA ALA A 90 -3.15 -15.68 9.58
C ALA A 90 -2.62 -15.01 8.30
N THR A 91 -2.77 -13.69 8.17
CA THR A 91 -2.30 -12.96 6.99
C THR A 91 -0.78 -12.89 6.88
N LEU A 92 -0.06 -12.84 8.00
CA LEU A 92 1.40 -13.01 8.05
C LEU A 92 1.80 -14.37 7.48
N GLY A 93 1.15 -15.44 7.95
CA GLY A 93 1.39 -16.80 7.45
C GLY A 93 1.15 -16.93 5.95
N ILE A 94 0.09 -16.32 5.43
CA ILE A 94 -0.18 -16.27 3.98
C ILE A 94 0.94 -15.56 3.20
N GLY A 95 1.44 -14.44 3.71
CA GLY A 95 2.54 -13.72 3.09
C GLY A 95 3.79 -14.59 2.98
N GLU A 96 4.14 -15.26 4.08
CA GLU A 96 5.30 -16.15 4.14
C GLU A 96 5.14 -17.40 3.28
N VAL A 97 3.96 -18.04 3.30
CA VAL A 97 3.64 -19.18 2.41
C VAL A 97 3.75 -18.78 0.95
N THR A 98 3.28 -17.59 0.58
CA THR A 98 3.38 -17.09 -0.79
C THR A 98 4.85 -16.97 -1.22
N LYS A 99 5.70 -16.40 -0.36
CA LYS A 99 7.14 -16.33 -0.60
C LYS A 99 7.76 -17.72 -0.76
N LEU A 100 7.44 -18.65 0.14
CA LEU A 100 7.95 -20.02 0.10
C LEU A 100 7.51 -20.77 -1.18
N ILE A 101 6.27 -20.58 -1.64
CA ILE A 101 5.80 -21.17 -2.91
C ILE A 101 6.63 -20.63 -4.07
N ILE A 102 6.88 -19.33 -4.12
CA ILE A 102 7.70 -18.70 -5.17
C ILE A 102 9.13 -19.24 -5.12
N GLU A 103 9.73 -19.41 -3.94
CA GLU A 103 11.08 -19.96 -3.77
C GLU A 103 11.19 -21.43 -4.20
N ASN A 104 10.14 -22.21 -3.97
CA ASN A 104 10.09 -23.65 -4.28
C ASN A 104 9.61 -23.96 -5.72
N MET A 105 9.42 -22.95 -6.58
CA MET A 105 9.04 -23.13 -7.99
C MET A 105 10.17 -22.73 -8.96
N PRO A 106 11.34 -23.41 -8.95
CA PRO A 106 12.50 -22.99 -9.74
C PRO A 106 12.25 -22.95 -11.24
N ASN A 107 11.40 -23.84 -11.76
CA ASN A 107 11.10 -23.93 -13.19
C ASN A 107 10.29 -22.75 -13.73
N LEU A 108 9.52 -22.09 -12.87
CA LEU A 108 8.64 -20.99 -13.28
C LEU A 108 9.21 -19.64 -12.84
N THR A 109 9.53 -19.48 -11.57
CA THR A 109 9.89 -18.19 -10.95
C THR A 109 11.41 -17.96 -10.89
N GLY A 110 12.22 -18.95 -11.22
CA GLY A 110 13.67 -18.96 -10.93
C GLY A 110 14.01 -19.35 -9.49
N GLY A 111 12.99 -19.61 -8.65
CA GLY A 111 13.15 -20.07 -7.27
C GLY A 111 13.93 -19.07 -6.41
N ALA A 112 14.78 -19.58 -5.51
CA ALA A 112 15.61 -18.74 -4.64
C ALA A 112 16.61 -17.83 -5.39
N ARG A 113 16.94 -18.14 -6.66
CA ARG A 113 17.81 -17.29 -7.49
C ARG A 113 17.09 -16.05 -8.02
N GLY A 114 15.76 -16.02 -7.95
CA GLY A 114 14.95 -14.95 -8.49
C GLY A 114 14.79 -15.01 -10.01
N LEU A 115 13.92 -14.14 -10.51
CA LEU A 115 13.59 -14.01 -11.92
C LEU A 115 14.36 -12.82 -12.54
N THR A 116 15.26 -13.10 -13.47
CA THR A 116 16.02 -12.11 -14.24
C THR A 116 15.34 -11.75 -15.56
N ASP A 117 15.83 -10.68 -16.20
CA ASP A 117 15.46 -10.26 -17.56
C ASP A 117 13.98 -9.88 -17.69
N VAL A 118 13.44 -9.21 -16.67
CA VAL A 118 12.08 -8.68 -16.72
C VAL A 118 12.05 -7.44 -17.62
N PRO A 119 11.16 -7.38 -18.64
CA PRO A 119 11.09 -6.25 -19.57
C PRO A 119 10.94 -4.91 -18.87
N LYS A 120 11.65 -3.90 -19.39
CA LYS A 120 11.63 -2.54 -18.83
C LYS A 120 10.38 -1.79 -19.22
N GLY A 121 9.74 -1.10 -18.28
CA GLY A 121 8.77 -0.05 -18.65
C GLY A 121 7.99 0.61 -17.53
N ALA A 122 8.34 0.38 -16.27
CA ALA A 122 7.88 1.24 -15.19
C ALA A 122 8.76 2.50 -15.13
N THR A 123 8.45 3.48 -15.97
CA THR A 123 9.09 4.81 -15.92
C THR A 123 8.35 5.73 -14.95
N PHE A 124 9.03 6.78 -14.48
CA PHE A 124 8.44 7.77 -13.56
C PHE A 124 7.07 8.31 -14.03
N PRO A 125 6.88 8.71 -15.31
CA PRO A 125 5.58 9.21 -15.78
C PRO A 125 4.47 8.14 -15.74
N VAL A 126 4.81 6.89 -16.03
CA VAL A 126 3.84 5.77 -15.98
C VAL A 126 3.37 5.55 -14.55
N VAL A 127 4.31 5.48 -13.60
CA VAL A 127 3.99 5.34 -12.17
C VAL A 127 3.13 6.51 -11.68
N LEU A 128 3.48 7.74 -12.08
CA LEU A 128 2.71 8.94 -11.71
C LEU A 128 1.29 8.90 -12.29
N CYS A 129 1.12 8.42 -13.53
CA CYS A 129 -0.21 8.25 -14.14
C CYS A 129 -1.07 7.26 -13.34
N PHE A 130 -0.53 6.08 -13.02
CA PHE A 130 -1.22 5.11 -12.17
C PHE A 130 -1.58 5.70 -10.81
N LEU A 131 -0.66 6.42 -10.17
CA LEU A 131 -0.86 7.03 -8.87
C LEU A 131 -1.99 8.06 -8.89
N VAL A 132 -2.03 8.95 -9.90
CA VAL A 132 -3.11 9.93 -10.06
C VAL A 132 -4.47 9.24 -10.24
N VAL A 133 -4.54 8.22 -11.10
CA VAL A 133 -5.76 7.45 -11.34
C VAL A 133 -6.24 6.74 -10.07
N ILE A 134 -5.32 6.12 -9.33
CA ILE A 134 -5.62 5.40 -8.09
C ILE A 134 -6.08 6.35 -7.00
N VAL A 135 -5.39 7.48 -6.79
CA VAL A 135 -5.80 8.50 -5.81
C VAL A 135 -7.17 9.06 -6.15
N TRP A 136 -7.43 9.35 -7.43
CA TRP A 136 -8.76 9.79 -7.88
C TRP A 136 -9.83 8.72 -7.63
N GLY A 137 -9.56 7.46 -7.99
CA GLY A 137 -10.46 6.33 -7.78
C GLY A 137 -10.77 6.07 -6.30
N LEU A 138 -9.74 6.06 -5.44
CA LEU A 138 -9.90 5.88 -3.99
C LEU A 138 -10.66 7.05 -3.36
N ARG A 139 -10.39 8.29 -3.76
CA ARG A 139 -11.14 9.46 -3.29
C ARG A 139 -12.63 9.35 -3.64
N ASN A 140 -12.95 8.88 -4.84
CA ASN A 140 -14.34 8.66 -5.26
C ASN A 140 -14.98 7.50 -4.47
N PHE A 141 -14.24 6.41 -4.29
CA PHE A 141 -14.68 5.25 -3.51
C PHE A 141 -15.01 5.62 -2.07
N LEU A 142 -14.14 6.37 -1.38
CA LEU A 142 -14.35 6.81 0.00
C LEU A 142 -15.56 7.74 0.17
N ARG A 143 -15.91 8.51 -0.86
CA ARG A 143 -17.12 9.36 -0.89
C ARG A 143 -18.40 8.59 -1.24
N SER A 144 -18.27 7.38 -1.78
CA SER A 144 -19.41 6.55 -2.17
C SER A 144 -20.13 5.93 -0.96
N LYS A 145 -21.27 5.29 -1.20
CA LYS A 145 -21.98 4.50 -0.16
C LYS A 145 -21.08 3.35 0.37
N HIS A 146 -20.30 2.72 -0.51
CA HIS A 146 -19.45 1.59 -0.12
C HIS A 146 -18.32 2.03 0.81
N GLY A 147 -17.64 3.14 0.50
CA GLY A 147 -16.58 3.69 1.36
C GLY A 147 -17.10 4.15 2.71
N ARG A 148 -18.27 4.80 2.76
CA ARG A 148 -18.91 5.18 4.04
C ARG A 148 -19.27 3.97 4.90
N ASN A 149 -19.73 2.88 4.29
CA ASN A 149 -20.02 1.65 5.02
C ASN A 149 -18.75 0.94 5.50
N CYS A 150 -17.64 1.01 4.76
CA CYS A 150 -16.33 0.55 5.24
C CYS A 150 -15.89 1.31 6.51
N ILE A 151 -16.08 2.63 6.54
CA ILE A 151 -15.78 3.45 7.71
C ILE A 151 -16.71 3.09 8.88
N ALA A 152 -18.01 2.89 8.63
CA ALA A 152 -18.94 2.47 9.67
C ALA A 152 -18.54 1.13 10.29
N VAL A 153 -18.13 0.15 9.47
CA VAL A 153 -17.61 -1.16 9.92
C VAL A 153 -16.42 -0.99 10.86
N ARG A 154 -15.53 -0.03 10.59
CA ARG A 154 -14.37 0.26 11.44
C ARG A 154 -14.77 0.82 12.80
N GLU A 155 -15.77 1.71 12.85
CA GLU A 155 -16.20 2.34 14.10
C GLU A 155 -16.89 1.33 15.02
N GLU A 156 -17.90 0.61 14.51
CA GLU A 156 -18.58 -0.44 15.26
C GLU A 156 -19.25 -1.44 14.31
N GLU A 157 -18.78 -2.69 14.35
CA GLU A 157 -19.27 -3.76 13.48
C GLU A 157 -20.72 -4.12 13.80
N LEU A 158 -21.07 -4.20 15.09
CA LEU A 158 -22.40 -4.61 15.53
C LEU A 158 -23.46 -3.56 15.19
N ALA A 159 -23.13 -2.28 15.34
CA ALA A 159 -24.00 -1.17 14.98
C ALA A 159 -24.18 -1.05 13.45
N THR A 160 -23.12 -1.34 12.69
CA THR A 160 -23.23 -1.36 11.22
C THR A 160 -24.12 -2.50 10.73
N ALA A 161 -24.03 -3.67 11.38
CA ALA A 161 -24.91 -4.80 11.08
C ALA A 161 -26.38 -4.51 11.42
N SER A 162 -26.66 -3.79 12.52
CA SER A 162 -28.04 -3.50 12.96
C SER A 162 -28.82 -2.57 12.01
N ILE A 163 -28.12 -1.70 11.27
CA ILE A 163 -28.72 -0.86 10.20
C ILE A 163 -28.81 -1.58 8.83
N GLY A 164 -28.55 -2.89 8.79
CA GLY A 164 -28.73 -3.74 7.60
C GLY A 164 -27.55 -3.76 6.62
N ALA A 165 -26.38 -3.22 6.98
CA ALA A 165 -25.19 -3.31 6.14
C ALA A 165 -24.47 -4.66 6.32
N ASN A 166 -24.16 -5.33 5.20
CA ASN A 166 -23.43 -6.59 5.23
C ASN A 166 -21.93 -6.36 5.51
N VAL A 167 -21.54 -6.46 6.78
CA VAL A 167 -20.17 -6.25 7.27
C VAL A 167 -19.15 -7.13 6.53
N ALA A 168 -19.46 -8.41 6.33
CA ALA A 168 -18.55 -9.36 5.68
C ALA A 168 -18.23 -8.94 4.23
N ASN A 169 -19.23 -8.50 3.48
CA ASN A 169 -19.04 -8.05 2.10
C ASN A 169 -18.19 -6.78 2.01
N TYR A 170 -18.35 -5.83 2.95
CA TYR A 170 -17.53 -4.61 2.96
C TYR A 170 -16.08 -4.88 3.36
N LYS A 171 -15.84 -5.83 4.27
CA LYS A 171 -14.50 -6.32 4.60
C LYS A 171 -13.85 -7.03 3.41
N MET A 172 -14.59 -7.90 2.72
CA MET A 172 -14.11 -8.56 1.49
C MET A 172 -13.79 -7.57 0.37
N LEU A 173 -14.64 -6.55 0.19
CA LEU A 173 -14.42 -5.52 -0.81
C LEU A 173 -13.16 -4.70 -0.51
N ALA A 174 -12.96 -4.30 0.75
CA ALA A 174 -11.75 -3.59 1.16
C ALA A 174 -10.49 -4.44 0.99
N MET A 175 -10.57 -5.74 1.32
CA MET A 175 -9.49 -6.70 1.08
C MET A 175 -9.16 -6.81 -0.41
N GLY A 176 -10.17 -6.93 -1.26
CA GLY A 176 -10.01 -6.98 -2.71
C GLY A 176 -9.30 -5.73 -3.26
N ILE A 177 -9.77 -4.53 -2.89
CA ILE A 177 -9.14 -3.27 -3.31
C ILE A 177 -7.68 -3.21 -2.84
N SER A 178 -7.40 -3.57 -1.59
CA SER A 178 -6.04 -3.59 -1.05
C SER A 178 -5.13 -4.53 -1.84
N CYS A 179 -5.55 -5.78 -2.03
CA CYS A 179 -4.78 -6.79 -2.76
C CYS A 179 -4.55 -6.40 -4.22
N ALA A 180 -5.54 -5.81 -4.88
CA ALA A 180 -5.41 -5.31 -6.25
C ALA A 180 -4.36 -4.20 -6.35
N LEU A 181 -4.37 -3.23 -5.43
CA LEU A 181 -3.40 -2.14 -5.42
C LEU A 181 -1.99 -2.64 -5.05
N CYS A 182 -1.86 -3.56 -4.10
CA CYS A 182 -0.59 -4.25 -3.84
C CYS A 182 -0.10 -5.01 -5.08
N GLY A 183 -0.99 -5.66 -5.84
CA GLY A 183 -0.68 -6.33 -7.09
C GLY A 183 -0.13 -5.38 -8.17
N ILE A 184 -0.77 -4.21 -8.36
CA ILE A 184 -0.26 -3.15 -9.27
C ILE A 184 1.12 -2.69 -8.83
N SER A 185 1.30 -2.40 -7.53
CA SER A 185 2.58 -1.96 -6.97
C SER A 185 3.68 -3.01 -7.21
N GLY A 186 3.40 -4.29 -6.99
CA GLY A 186 4.32 -5.39 -7.26
C GLY A 186 4.67 -5.52 -8.74
N ALA A 187 3.68 -5.45 -9.62
CA ALA A 187 3.88 -5.49 -11.07
C ALA A 187 4.79 -4.35 -11.55
N LEU A 188 4.52 -3.11 -11.10
CA LEU A 188 5.35 -1.95 -11.42
C LEU A 188 6.77 -2.09 -10.85
N LEU A 189 6.91 -2.65 -9.64
CA LEU A 189 8.24 -2.90 -9.03
C LEU A 189 9.06 -3.86 -9.90
N ALA A 190 8.46 -4.93 -10.40
CA ALA A 190 9.13 -5.91 -11.27
C ALA A 190 9.69 -5.24 -12.55
N HIS A 191 8.86 -4.40 -13.19
CA HIS A 191 9.22 -3.67 -14.42
C HIS A 191 10.15 -2.48 -14.21
N TYR A 192 10.39 -2.10 -12.96
CA TYR A 192 11.35 -1.06 -12.56
C TYR A 192 12.71 -1.66 -12.16
N MET A 193 12.71 -2.76 -11.38
CA MET A 193 13.93 -3.41 -10.89
C MET A 193 14.57 -4.35 -11.93
N HIS A 194 13.81 -4.83 -12.92
CA HIS A 194 14.25 -5.81 -13.95
C HIS A 194 14.70 -7.17 -13.40
N TYR A 195 14.59 -7.34 -12.09
CA TYR A 195 14.96 -8.52 -11.33
C TYR A 195 14.01 -8.64 -10.14
N LEU A 196 13.55 -9.85 -9.88
CA LEU A 196 12.72 -10.16 -8.73
C LEU A 196 13.39 -11.23 -7.89
N ASN A 197 13.60 -10.93 -6.61
CA ASN A 197 14.01 -11.93 -5.63
C ASN A 197 12.87 -12.13 -4.62
N PRO A 198 12.51 -13.38 -4.26
CA PRO A 198 11.46 -13.64 -3.27
C PRO A 198 11.71 -12.96 -1.91
N THR A 199 12.96 -12.84 -1.49
CA THR A 199 13.36 -12.20 -0.22
C THR A 199 13.01 -10.72 -0.13
N MET A 200 12.71 -10.05 -1.26
CA MET A 200 12.23 -8.66 -1.29
C MET A 200 10.81 -8.52 -0.70
N PHE A 201 10.04 -9.61 -0.70
CA PHE A 201 8.65 -9.64 -0.26
C PHE A 201 8.52 -10.37 1.08
N ASN A 202 9.18 -9.83 2.10
CA ASN A 202 9.21 -10.41 3.44
C ASN A 202 8.22 -9.72 4.39
N MET A 203 8.11 -10.26 5.61
CA MET A 203 7.29 -9.69 6.68
C MET A 203 7.68 -8.24 6.99
N VAL A 204 8.98 -7.93 7.02
CA VAL A 204 9.48 -6.57 7.28
C VAL A 204 8.91 -5.57 6.27
N LYS A 205 8.80 -5.95 4.99
CA LYS A 205 8.18 -5.11 3.96
C LYS A 205 6.70 -4.89 4.23
N SER A 206 5.94 -5.92 4.64
CA SER A 206 4.55 -5.75 5.05
C SER A 206 4.42 -4.77 6.22
N ASP A 207 5.29 -4.90 7.22
CA ASP A 207 5.29 -4.06 8.41
C ASP A 207 5.61 -2.60 8.06
N GLU A 208 6.58 -2.36 7.18
CA GLU A 208 6.89 -1.02 6.65
C GLU A 208 5.65 -0.37 6.00
N LEU A 209 4.91 -1.12 5.18
CA LEU A 209 3.69 -0.63 4.51
C LEU A 209 2.61 -0.25 5.54
N VAL A 210 2.34 -1.12 6.50
CA VAL A 210 1.33 -0.90 7.55
C VAL A 210 1.72 0.25 8.46
N MET A 211 2.97 0.31 8.92
CA MET A 211 3.47 1.39 9.77
C MET A 211 3.39 2.75 9.08
N THR A 212 3.63 2.80 7.77
CA THR A 212 3.49 4.04 7.00
C THR A 212 2.04 4.52 6.97
N VAL A 213 1.06 3.62 6.87
CA VAL A 213 -0.36 3.97 6.96
C VAL A 213 -0.72 4.48 8.35
N ILE A 214 -0.31 3.77 9.40
CA ILE A 214 -0.59 4.15 10.79
C ILE A 214 -0.03 5.55 11.07
N LEU A 215 1.20 5.81 10.61
CA LEU A 215 1.84 7.10 10.75
C LEU A 215 1.13 8.20 9.95
N GLY A 216 0.53 7.89 8.80
CA GLY A 216 -0.33 8.81 8.05
C GLY A 216 -1.63 9.18 8.78
N GLY A 217 -2.18 8.24 9.52
CA GLY A 217 -3.41 8.36 10.31
C GLY A 217 -4.53 7.46 9.80
N CYS A 218 -5.19 6.75 10.72
CA CYS A 218 -6.29 5.82 10.42
C CYS A 218 -7.52 6.59 9.93
N GLY A 219 -7.66 6.73 8.61
CA GLY A 219 -8.81 7.36 7.96
C GLY A 219 -8.52 8.65 7.20
N SER A 220 -7.25 8.94 6.89
CA SER A 220 -6.88 10.03 5.98
C SER A 220 -6.05 9.50 4.81
N LEU A 221 -6.61 9.63 3.61
CA LEU A 221 -5.93 9.31 2.35
C LEU A 221 -4.77 10.28 2.13
N THR A 222 -4.99 11.58 2.38
CA THR A 222 -3.95 12.61 2.25
C THR A 222 -2.84 12.44 3.29
N GLY A 223 -3.17 12.04 4.52
CA GLY A 223 -2.19 11.67 5.54
C GLY A 223 -1.28 10.52 5.10
N THR A 224 -1.88 9.50 4.50
CA THR A 224 -1.15 8.34 3.97
C THR A 224 -0.18 8.75 2.85
N ILE A 225 -0.60 9.63 1.93
CA ILE A 225 0.26 10.16 0.87
C ILE A 225 1.45 10.92 1.47
N VAL A 226 1.21 11.83 2.42
CA VAL A 226 2.28 12.61 3.06
C VAL A 226 3.25 11.69 3.82
N ALA A 227 2.73 10.73 4.59
CA ALA A 227 3.56 9.76 5.30
C ALA A 227 4.45 8.96 4.35
N SER A 228 3.89 8.47 3.24
CA SER A 228 4.66 7.73 2.25
C SER A 228 5.73 8.57 1.54
N MET A 229 5.46 9.86 1.29
CA MET A 229 6.47 10.79 0.75
C MET A 229 7.62 11.07 1.72
N ILE A 230 7.44 10.85 3.03
CA ILE A 230 8.47 11.04 4.04
C ILE A 230 9.21 9.73 4.33
N LEU A 231 8.47 8.68 4.66
CA LEU A 231 9.03 7.41 5.17
C LEU A 231 9.66 6.54 4.10
N VAL A 232 9.10 6.50 2.88
CA VAL A 232 9.62 5.62 1.81
C VAL A 232 10.97 6.09 1.27
N PRO A 233 11.19 7.39 0.97
CA PRO A 233 12.50 7.83 0.50
C PRO A 233 13.54 7.95 1.62
N LEU A 234 13.14 8.01 2.90
CA LEU A 234 14.06 8.19 4.02
C LEU A 234 15.18 7.13 4.05
N PRO A 235 14.89 5.81 3.95
CA PRO A 235 15.92 4.79 3.81
C PRO A 235 16.90 5.00 2.64
N GLU A 236 16.42 5.59 1.54
CA GLU A 236 17.22 5.78 0.33
C GLU A 236 18.06 7.07 0.39
N ILE A 237 17.64 8.05 1.19
CA ILE A 237 18.40 9.27 1.48
C ILE A 237 19.51 8.97 2.51
N LEU A 238 19.19 8.20 3.55
CA LEU A 238 20.14 7.76 4.59
C LEU A 238 21.17 6.75 4.07
N ARG A 239 21.04 6.32 2.82
CA ARG A 239 21.98 5.42 2.15
C ARG A 239 23.33 6.08 1.88
N PHE A 240 23.41 7.42 1.85
CA PHE A 240 24.65 8.14 1.60
C PHE A 240 25.45 8.35 2.90
N GLY A 241 26.63 7.74 2.99
CA GLY A 241 27.60 7.91 4.09
C GLY A 241 27.76 6.69 5.00
N SER A 242 28.54 6.83 6.07
CA SER A 242 28.78 5.81 7.13
C SER A 242 27.57 5.52 8.02
N VAL A 243 26.39 6.04 7.65
CA VAL A 243 25.13 5.95 8.41
C VAL A 243 24.21 4.83 7.88
N GLN A 244 24.64 4.07 6.87
CA GLN A 244 23.86 3.00 6.24
C GLN A 244 23.34 1.95 7.24
N GLU A 245 24.13 1.58 8.24
CA GLU A 245 23.72 0.59 9.25
C GLU A 245 22.69 1.14 10.24
N TRP A 246 22.67 2.46 10.44
CA TRP A 246 21.77 3.14 11.37
C TRP A 246 20.40 3.44 10.77
N ARG A 247 20.17 3.08 9.50
CA ARG A 247 18.96 3.40 8.75
C ARG A 247 17.67 2.93 9.43
N MET A 248 17.65 1.68 9.90
CA MET A 248 16.48 1.14 10.61
C MET A 248 16.26 1.82 11.96
N VAL A 249 17.34 2.26 12.63
CA VAL A 249 17.27 3.00 13.89
C VAL A 249 16.62 4.37 13.68
N PHE A 250 17.06 5.12 12.66
CA PHE A 250 16.44 6.41 12.32
C PHE A 250 14.98 6.27 11.87
N TYR A 251 14.67 5.21 11.12
CA TYR A 251 13.29 4.91 10.74
C TYR A 251 12.41 4.68 11.98
N GLY A 252 12.84 3.82 12.91
CA GLY A 252 12.12 3.56 14.16
C GLY A 252 12.00 4.81 15.05
N LEU A 253 13.07 5.60 15.15
CA LEU A 253 13.07 6.87 15.89
C LEU A 253 12.03 7.83 15.33
N LEU A 254 11.95 8.00 14.01
CA LEU A 254 10.98 8.88 13.38
C LEU A 254 9.55 8.41 13.67
N VAL A 255 9.29 7.10 13.56
CA VAL A 255 7.99 6.52 13.90
C VAL A 255 7.61 6.82 15.36
N VAL A 256 8.53 6.58 16.30
CA VAL A 256 8.30 6.88 17.73
C VAL A 256 8.02 8.36 17.95
N LEU A 257 8.79 9.25 17.33
CA LEU A 257 8.59 10.70 17.45
C LEU A 257 7.20 11.11 16.95
N VAL A 258 6.75 10.59 15.81
CA VAL A 258 5.43 10.93 15.28
C VAL A 258 4.31 10.39 16.19
N ILE A 259 4.46 9.20 16.77
CA ILE A 259 3.49 8.65 17.71
C ILE A 259 3.41 9.53 18.98
N ILE A 260 4.55 9.99 19.51
CA ILE A 260 4.60 10.86 20.70
C ILE A 260 3.99 12.23 20.42
N PHE A 261 4.39 12.88 19.32
CA PHE A 261 3.94 14.25 19.03
C PHE A 261 2.55 14.30 18.39
N LYS A 262 2.11 13.23 17.74
CA LYS A 262 0.85 13.19 17.01
C LYS A 262 0.22 11.79 17.03
N PRO A 263 -0.40 11.37 18.16
CA PRO A 263 -0.92 10.01 18.36
C PRO A 263 -2.05 9.61 17.39
N SER A 264 -2.70 10.57 16.72
CA SER A 264 -3.68 10.30 15.65
C SER A 264 -3.04 10.06 14.27
N GLY A 265 -1.71 10.15 14.14
CA GLY A 265 -0.98 10.19 12.87
C GLY A 265 -0.90 11.58 12.24
N LEU A 266 -0.11 11.72 11.17
CA LEU A 266 0.25 12.98 10.51
C LEU A 266 -0.95 13.85 10.09
N MET A 267 -2.12 13.27 9.83
CA MET A 267 -3.34 14.02 9.50
C MET A 267 -4.55 13.65 10.38
N GLY A 268 -4.45 12.60 11.20
CA GLY A 268 -5.61 12.11 11.96
C GLY A 268 -6.73 11.66 11.02
N THR A 269 -7.96 12.14 11.30
CA THR A 269 -9.14 11.97 10.44
C THR A 269 -9.37 13.13 9.48
N LYS A 270 -8.51 14.15 9.48
CA LYS A 270 -8.67 15.32 8.62
C LYS A 270 -8.08 15.02 7.24
N GLU A 271 -8.87 15.25 6.20
CA GLU A 271 -8.38 15.24 4.83
C GLU A 271 -7.94 16.66 4.44
N PHE A 272 -6.80 16.80 3.76
CA PHE A 272 -6.45 18.06 3.12
C PHE A 272 -7.49 18.39 2.04
N SER A 273 -8.42 19.29 2.36
CA SER A 273 -9.38 19.86 1.40
C SER A 273 -8.93 21.25 0.97
N ILE A 274 -8.98 21.54 -0.34
CA ILE A 274 -8.68 22.85 -0.92
C ILE A 274 -9.57 23.96 -0.30
N GLN A 275 -10.77 23.62 0.17
CA GLN A 275 -11.62 24.53 0.95
C GLN A 275 -11.06 24.86 2.34
N GLY A 276 -10.41 23.91 3.02
CA GLY A 276 -9.77 24.17 4.31
C GLY A 276 -8.57 25.13 4.19
N MET A 277 -7.90 25.15 3.03
CA MET A 277 -6.80 26.08 2.74
C MET A 277 -7.32 27.49 2.38
N ARG A 278 -8.48 27.58 1.71
CA ARG A 278 -9.19 28.85 1.52
C ARG A 278 -9.71 29.42 2.84
N ASP A 279 -10.30 28.60 3.70
CA ASP A 279 -10.76 29.03 5.03
C ASP A 279 -9.59 29.43 5.95
N LEU A 280 -8.43 28.78 5.85
CA LEU A 280 -7.21 29.22 6.55
C LEU A 280 -6.69 30.54 6.01
N GLY A 281 -6.69 30.71 4.68
CA GLY A 281 -6.29 31.94 4.01
C GLY A 281 -7.24 33.10 4.34
N ASP A 282 -8.54 32.84 4.41
CA ASP A 282 -9.56 33.84 4.76
C ASP A 282 -9.51 34.18 6.25
N LYS A 283 -9.26 33.21 7.14
CA LYS A 283 -8.98 33.48 8.57
C LYS A 283 -7.68 34.26 8.77
N ALA A 284 -6.62 33.97 8.01
CA ALA A 284 -5.38 34.74 8.05
C ALA A 284 -5.58 36.18 7.54
N LYS A 285 -6.37 36.36 6.47
CA LYS A 285 -6.78 37.68 5.95
C LYS A 285 -7.62 38.46 6.96
N LYS A 286 -8.55 37.80 7.66
CA LYS A 286 -9.39 38.44 8.68
C LYS A 286 -8.57 38.92 9.88
N LYS A 287 -7.61 38.10 10.32
CA LYS A 287 -6.67 38.42 11.43
C LYS A 287 -5.67 39.52 11.09
N TRP A 288 -5.38 39.74 9.80
CA TRP A 288 -4.58 40.87 9.31
C TRP A 288 -5.38 42.17 9.15
N LYS A 289 -6.72 42.10 9.10
CA LYS A 289 -7.62 43.27 9.00
C LYS A 289 -8.05 43.81 10.36
N GLU A 290 -7.82 43.06 11.43
CA GLU A 290 -8.12 43.39 12.84
C GLU A 290 -6.86 43.89 13.60
N ARG A 291 -5.75 44.11 12.91
CA ARG A 291 -4.55 44.81 13.38
C ARG A 291 -4.38 46.09 12.59
#